data_AF-A0A1F5LD50-F1
#
_entry.id   AF-A0A1F5LD50-F1
#
_cell.length_a   1.000
_cell.length_b   1.000
_cell.length_c   1.000
_cell.angle_alpha   90.00
_cell.angle_beta   90.00
_cell.angle_gamma   90.00
#
_symmetry.space_group_name_H-M   'P 1'
#
loop_
_entity.id
_entity.type
_entity.pdbx_description
1 polymer ?
#
loop_
_entity_poly.entity_id
_entity_poly.type
_entity_poly.pdbx_seq_one_letter_code
_entity_poly.pdbx_strand_id
1 'polypeptide(L)'
;MVYLASIISVGLIGLTGLVSAHPGHDVKAEAAERAAFLKNAPIHSRSLSQCASKLKSRGHERRSVARRETAVKHLRRRRGIDSAGYYLKARSLTDDLNISHHSNLTGVDLSTDPSVLFGSGATCILAPDVTQGPYYVSGELVREDIVESQAGVPLYLDIQLIDTNTCDPLPDIYMDLWHCNATGVYSGIIAGGNGDSSDEDNINTTWLRGIQASDEDGVVHFESIFPGHYTGRTAHIHILTHPTNETEVLANGTISGLYTTHSSYVGQTFFDQDLITAVEKTTPYSTNTQQLTTNAEDGILAGEAETIDPFMEYVYLGDDVSDGIFAWISVGIDPTKDRDVTPAAYNTEDGGVANANSGAGGGSGGPPPGASGSPGARPTRLV
;
A
#
# COMPACT_ATOMS: atom_id res chain seq x y z
N MET A 1 -42.26 -15.13 55.60
CA MET A 1 -41.80 -15.12 54.19
C MET A 1 -41.20 -13.76 53.89
N VAL A 2 -39.87 -13.62 53.91
CA VAL A 2 -39.08 -12.72 53.05
C VAL A 2 -37.65 -13.27 53.09
N TYR A 3 -37.13 -13.74 51.96
CA TYR A 3 -35.70 -13.95 51.74
C TYR A 3 -35.27 -12.88 50.73
N LEU A 4 -34.36 -12.00 51.15
CA LEU A 4 -33.69 -11.02 50.29
C LEU A 4 -32.52 -11.72 49.59
N ALA A 5 -32.59 -11.81 48.26
CA ALA A 5 -31.48 -12.26 47.43
C ALA A 5 -30.68 -11.05 46.95
N SER A 6 -29.41 -10.97 47.36
CA SER A 6 -28.43 -10.05 46.79
C SER A 6 -27.96 -10.57 45.43
N ILE A 7 -28.19 -9.81 44.38
CA ILE A 7 -27.57 -10.03 43.06
C ILE A 7 -26.32 -9.14 43.01
N ILE A 8 -25.14 -9.77 43.11
CA ILE A 8 -23.87 -9.14 42.78
C ILE A 8 -23.77 -9.13 41.25
N SER A 9 -23.89 -7.94 40.66
CA SER A 9 -23.56 -7.74 39.25
C SER A 9 -22.05 -7.53 39.14
N VAL A 10 -21.32 -8.56 38.72
CA VAL A 10 -19.92 -8.41 38.30
C VAL A 10 -19.94 -7.83 36.90
N GLY A 11 -19.64 -6.53 36.78
CA GLY A 11 -19.38 -5.90 35.49
C GLY A 11 -18.07 -6.44 34.94
N LEU A 12 -18.15 -7.23 33.85
CA LEU A 12 -17.00 -7.52 33.01
C LEU A 12 -16.62 -6.21 32.29
N ILE A 13 -15.63 -5.50 32.81
CA ILE A 13 -14.94 -4.46 32.05
C ILE A 13 -14.11 -5.21 31.01
N GLY A 14 -14.52 -5.16 29.75
CA GLY A 14 -13.72 -5.61 28.63
C GLY A 14 -12.45 -4.77 28.59
N LEU A 15 -11.34 -5.37 29.01
CA LEU A 15 -10.01 -4.88 28.70
C LEU A 15 -9.83 -5.06 27.18
N THR A 16 -10.15 -4.02 26.41
CA THR A 16 -9.67 -3.89 25.04
C THR A 16 -8.15 -3.75 25.13
N GLY A 17 -7.44 -4.87 25.01
CA GLY A 17 -6.00 -4.84 24.81
C GLY A 17 -5.72 -3.99 23.57
N LEU A 18 -4.91 -2.94 23.73
CA LEU A 18 -4.33 -2.22 22.60
C LEU A 18 -3.34 -3.18 21.94
N VAL A 19 -3.83 -4.00 21.01
CA VAL A 19 -2.96 -4.77 20.12
C VAL A 19 -2.43 -3.76 19.11
N SER A 20 -1.19 -3.30 19.33
CA SER A 20 -0.49 -2.47 18.36
C SER A 20 -0.13 -3.34 17.16
N ALA A 21 -0.49 -2.93 15.95
CA ALA A 21 -0.07 -3.63 14.74
C ALA A 21 1.47 -3.75 14.70
N HIS A 22 2.17 -2.72 15.18
CA HIS A 22 3.63 -2.67 15.27
C HIS A 22 4.09 -2.01 16.58
N PRO A 23 5.15 -2.49 17.26
CA PRO A 23 5.73 -1.83 18.43
C PRO A 23 6.38 -0.50 18.03
N GLY A 24 5.98 0.59 18.70
CA GLY A 24 6.52 1.93 18.46
C GLY A 24 5.71 2.77 17.46
N HIS A 25 4.87 2.15 16.64
CA HIS A 25 3.95 2.84 15.73
C HIS A 25 2.51 2.79 16.27
N ASP A 26 1.88 3.95 16.46
CA ASP A 26 0.47 4.05 16.87
C ASP A 26 -0.45 4.21 15.65
N VAL A 27 -1.06 3.09 15.22
CA VAL A 27 -1.98 3.06 14.06
C VAL A 27 -3.18 3.98 14.25
N LYS A 28 -3.62 4.21 15.50
CA LYS A 28 -4.73 5.16 15.76
C LYS A 28 -4.27 6.59 15.59
N ALA A 29 -3.04 6.91 15.99
CA ALA A 29 -2.45 8.22 15.72
C ALA A 29 -2.26 8.43 14.22
N GLU A 30 -1.77 7.43 13.48
CA GLU A 30 -1.69 7.47 12.01
C GLU A 30 -3.08 7.71 11.40
N ALA A 31 -4.09 6.93 11.77
CA ALA A 31 -5.46 7.11 11.26
C ALA A 31 -6.02 8.51 11.55
N ALA A 32 -5.77 9.05 12.75
CA ALA A 32 -6.21 10.38 13.14
C ALA A 32 -5.49 11.50 12.38
N GLU A 33 -4.18 11.38 12.20
CA GLU A 33 -3.38 12.30 11.38
C GLU A 33 -3.87 12.27 9.93
N ARG A 34 -4.14 11.06 9.42
CA ARG A 34 -4.62 10.89 8.07
C ARG A 34 -5.98 11.54 7.84
N ALA A 35 -6.94 11.26 8.71
CA ALA A 35 -8.27 11.85 8.67
C ALA A 35 -8.22 13.38 8.82
N ALA A 36 -7.35 13.91 9.67
CA ALA A 36 -7.18 15.35 9.85
C ALA A 36 -6.67 16.03 8.58
N PHE A 37 -5.69 15.43 7.89
CA PHE A 37 -5.22 15.96 6.59
C PHE A 37 -6.33 15.95 5.55
N LEU A 38 -7.01 14.82 5.36
CA LEU A 38 -8.09 14.69 4.38
C LEU A 38 -9.21 15.72 4.64
N LYS A 39 -9.54 15.98 5.90
CA LYS A 39 -10.50 17.01 6.30
C LYS A 39 -10.06 18.44 5.99
N ASN A 40 -8.76 18.70 5.88
CA ASN A 40 -8.19 20.02 5.59
C ASN A 40 -7.74 20.20 4.12
N ALA A 41 -7.55 19.11 3.37
CA ALA A 41 -7.16 19.14 1.96
C ALA A 41 -8.17 19.94 1.14
N PRO A 42 -7.78 20.73 0.12
CA PRO A 42 -8.76 21.44 -0.70
C PRO A 42 -9.79 20.48 -1.34
N ILE A 43 -11.06 20.87 -1.45
CA ILE A 43 -12.12 19.99 -2.01
C ILE A 43 -11.74 19.48 -3.41
N HIS A 44 -11.13 20.34 -4.23
CA HIS A 44 -10.67 19.99 -5.59
C HIS A 44 -9.51 19.00 -5.61
N SER A 45 -8.88 18.72 -4.47
CA SER A 45 -7.78 17.77 -4.36
C SER A 45 -8.26 16.43 -3.77
N ARG A 46 -9.53 16.31 -3.34
CA ARG A 46 -10.11 15.09 -2.76
C ARG A 46 -10.84 14.21 -3.77
N SER A 47 -11.08 14.73 -4.97
CA SER A 47 -11.79 14.06 -6.05
C SER A 47 -11.17 14.50 -7.39
N LEU A 48 -11.25 13.66 -8.42
CA LEU A 48 -10.92 14.01 -9.80
C LEU A 48 -12.18 14.34 -10.61
N SER A 49 -13.34 14.49 -9.95
CA SER A 49 -14.61 14.81 -10.61
C SER A 49 -14.56 16.11 -11.42
N GLN A 50 -13.82 17.12 -10.97
CA GLN A 50 -13.55 18.34 -11.74
C GLN A 50 -12.69 18.08 -12.99
N CYS A 51 -11.80 17.08 -12.92
CA CYS A 51 -10.94 16.67 -14.02
C CYS A 51 -11.67 15.78 -15.04
N ALA A 52 -12.77 15.12 -14.66
CA ALA A 52 -13.46 14.13 -15.48
C ALA A 52 -13.81 14.63 -16.89
N SER A 53 -14.38 15.84 -17.00
CA SER A 53 -14.73 16.42 -18.31
C SER A 53 -13.50 16.67 -19.20
N LYS A 54 -12.42 17.16 -18.60
CA LYS A 54 -11.16 17.46 -19.30
C LYS A 54 -10.45 16.17 -19.73
N LEU A 55 -10.32 15.20 -18.84
CA LEU A 55 -9.76 13.88 -19.11
C LEU A 55 -10.52 13.17 -20.23
N LYS A 56 -11.86 13.19 -20.17
CA LYS A 56 -12.72 12.64 -21.23
C LYS A 56 -12.52 13.34 -22.56
N SER A 57 -12.53 14.67 -22.59
CA SER A 57 -12.35 15.44 -23.84
C SER A 57 -11.01 15.21 -24.52
N ARG A 58 -9.96 14.91 -23.73
CA ARG A 58 -8.61 14.59 -24.22
C ARG A 58 -8.44 13.11 -24.61
N GLY A 59 -9.51 12.33 -24.54
CA GLY A 59 -9.52 10.91 -24.89
C GLY A 59 -8.72 10.04 -23.92
N HIS A 60 -8.46 10.51 -22.70
CA HIS A 60 -7.71 9.76 -21.69
C HIS A 60 -8.43 8.47 -21.32
N GLU A 61 -9.71 8.56 -20.96
CA GLU A 61 -10.57 7.40 -20.66
C GLU A 61 -10.50 6.33 -21.77
N ARG A 62 -10.57 6.75 -23.04
CA ARG A 62 -10.46 5.84 -24.20
C ARG A 62 -9.09 5.15 -24.26
N ARG A 63 -7.99 5.86 -23.96
CA ARG A 63 -6.65 5.27 -23.93
C ARG A 63 -6.48 4.31 -22.76
N SER A 64 -6.96 4.66 -21.57
CA SER A 64 -6.95 3.77 -20.40
C SER A 64 -7.74 2.49 -20.66
N VAL A 65 -8.94 2.59 -21.24
CA VAL A 65 -9.74 1.43 -21.63
C VAL A 65 -8.99 0.53 -22.62
N ALA A 66 -8.43 1.11 -23.70
CA ALA A 66 -7.70 0.34 -24.72
C ALA A 66 -6.42 -0.32 -24.17
N ARG A 67 -5.69 0.38 -23.30
CA ARG A 67 -4.48 -0.12 -22.64
C ARG A 67 -4.81 -1.31 -21.74
N ARG A 68 -5.78 -1.15 -20.85
CA ARG A 68 -6.22 -2.21 -19.90
C ARG A 68 -6.78 -3.43 -20.63
N GLU A 69 -7.57 -3.22 -21.67
CA GLU A 69 -8.06 -4.31 -22.53
C GLU A 69 -6.88 -5.09 -23.15
N THR A 70 -5.89 -4.37 -23.69
CA THR A 70 -4.71 -4.98 -24.30
C THR A 70 -3.88 -5.74 -23.26
N ALA A 71 -3.67 -5.15 -22.08
CA ALA A 71 -2.94 -5.76 -20.98
C ALA A 71 -3.60 -7.07 -20.55
N VAL A 72 -4.91 -7.09 -20.28
CA VAL A 72 -5.62 -8.31 -19.88
C VAL A 72 -5.58 -9.37 -20.96
N LYS A 73 -5.77 -9.01 -22.24
CA LYS A 73 -5.64 -9.97 -23.36
C LYS A 73 -4.23 -10.57 -23.44
N HIS A 74 -3.21 -9.76 -23.22
CA HIS A 74 -1.82 -10.22 -23.21
C HIS A 74 -1.53 -11.13 -22.02
N LEU A 75 -1.97 -10.75 -20.82
CA LEU A 75 -1.82 -11.52 -19.59
C LEU A 75 -2.46 -12.90 -19.68
N ARG A 76 -3.71 -12.97 -20.17
CA ARG A 76 -4.41 -14.24 -20.41
C ARG A 76 -3.63 -15.17 -21.33
N ARG A 77 -3.11 -14.63 -22.44
CA ARG A 77 -2.25 -15.38 -23.38
C ARG A 77 -0.95 -15.85 -22.72
N ARG A 78 -0.24 -14.97 -22.00
CA ARG A 78 1.00 -15.31 -21.27
C ARG A 78 0.76 -16.45 -20.28
N ARG A 79 -0.40 -16.49 -19.64
CA ARG A 79 -0.78 -17.50 -18.64
C ARG A 79 -1.45 -18.75 -19.22
N GLY A 80 -1.59 -18.85 -20.54
CA GLY A 80 -2.27 -19.99 -21.18
C GLY A 80 -3.75 -20.11 -20.83
N ILE A 81 -4.38 -19.00 -20.43
CA ILE A 81 -5.81 -18.93 -20.12
C ILE A 81 -6.55 -18.81 -21.46
N ASP A 82 -6.99 -19.95 -21.97
CA ASP A 82 -7.66 -20.09 -23.28
C ASP A 82 -9.20 -19.98 -23.18
N SER A 83 -9.70 -19.41 -22.08
CA SER A 83 -11.13 -19.26 -21.88
C SER A 83 -11.69 -18.22 -22.85
N ALA A 84 -12.43 -18.71 -23.85
CA ALA A 84 -13.43 -17.95 -24.60
C ALA A 84 -14.55 -17.36 -23.68
N GLY A 85 -14.51 -17.69 -22.39
CA GLY A 85 -15.50 -17.35 -21.38
C GLY A 85 -14.98 -16.27 -20.44
N TYR A 86 -15.64 -15.13 -20.54
CA TYR A 86 -15.87 -14.19 -19.46
C TYR A 86 -14.72 -13.30 -18.96
N TYR A 87 -14.86 -11.97 -19.11
CA TYR A 87 -14.16 -11.04 -18.23
C TYR A 87 -14.91 -11.09 -16.90
N LEU A 88 -14.41 -11.85 -15.94
CA LEU A 88 -15.13 -12.01 -14.69
C LEU A 88 -14.89 -10.80 -13.81
N LYS A 89 -15.98 -10.02 -13.77
CA LYS A 89 -16.42 -9.08 -12.74
C LYS A 89 -15.58 -7.82 -12.64
N ALA A 90 -16.15 -6.74 -13.18
CA ALA A 90 -15.76 -5.37 -12.84
C ALA A 90 -16.20 -5.03 -11.40
N ARG A 91 -15.89 -3.83 -10.92
CA ARG A 91 -16.45 -3.27 -9.70
C ARG A 91 -17.84 -2.62 -9.98
N SER A 92 -18.66 -2.45 -8.95
CA SER A 92 -19.93 -1.71 -8.91
C SER A 92 -19.70 -0.42 -8.13
N LEU A 93 -20.00 0.72 -8.75
CA LEU A 93 -19.67 2.07 -8.25
C LEU A 93 -20.60 2.60 -7.14
N THR A 94 -21.12 1.78 -6.22
CA THR A 94 -22.07 2.22 -5.19
C THR A 94 -21.53 2.05 -3.76
N ASP A 95 -21.43 3.18 -3.04
CA ASP A 95 -20.77 3.39 -1.74
C ASP A 95 -21.24 2.49 -0.57
N ASP A 96 -20.26 1.96 0.20
CA ASP A 96 -20.18 1.91 1.68
C ASP A 96 -18.92 1.11 2.05
N LEU A 97 -18.24 1.44 3.16
CA LEU A 97 -17.10 0.67 3.70
C LEU A 97 -17.41 -0.81 4.01
N ASN A 98 -18.71 -1.11 4.20
CA ASN A 98 -19.24 -2.45 4.45
C ASN A 98 -19.91 -3.07 3.22
N ILE A 99 -19.92 -2.38 2.08
CA ILE A 99 -20.48 -2.89 0.84
C ILE A 99 -19.34 -3.43 -0.01
N SER A 100 -19.50 -4.68 -0.43
CA SER A 100 -18.69 -5.24 -1.49
C SER A 100 -19.01 -4.50 -2.78
N HIS A 101 -18.02 -3.80 -3.34
CA HIS A 101 -18.16 -3.20 -4.67
C HIS A 101 -17.97 -4.25 -5.77
N HIS A 102 -18.00 -5.55 -5.47
CA HIS A 102 -17.99 -6.60 -6.46
C HIS A 102 -19.19 -6.45 -7.42
N SER A 103 -18.94 -6.36 -8.74
CA SER A 103 -20.06 -6.20 -9.67
C SER A 103 -20.94 -7.44 -9.73
N ASN A 104 -22.25 -7.20 -9.66
CA ASN A 104 -23.28 -8.19 -9.97
C ASN A 104 -23.47 -8.39 -11.49
N LEU A 105 -22.64 -7.77 -12.32
CA LEU A 105 -22.68 -7.92 -13.77
C LEU A 105 -22.33 -9.37 -14.12
N THR A 106 -23.31 -10.06 -14.69
CA THR A 106 -23.21 -11.44 -15.16
C THR A 106 -23.23 -11.46 -16.68
N GLY A 107 -22.71 -12.53 -17.28
CA GLY A 107 -22.70 -12.68 -18.76
C GLY A 107 -21.68 -11.78 -19.46
N VAL A 108 -20.70 -11.23 -18.75
CA VAL A 108 -19.60 -10.45 -19.33
C VAL A 108 -18.66 -11.36 -20.07
N ASP A 109 -18.70 -11.45 -21.39
CA ASP A 109 -17.78 -12.24 -22.21
C ASP A 109 -16.72 -11.40 -22.95
N LEU A 110 -15.87 -12.04 -23.76
CA LEU A 110 -14.85 -11.39 -24.58
C LEU A 110 -15.42 -10.40 -25.62
N SER A 111 -16.73 -10.42 -25.86
CA SER A 111 -17.44 -9.48 -26.74
C SER A 111 -18.02 -8.28 -26.00
N THR A 112 -17.94 -8.25 -24.67
CA THR A 112 -18.36 -7.10 -23.87
C THR A 112 -17.53 -5.88 -24.24
N ASP A 113 -18.19 -4.72 -24.41
CA ASP A 113 -17.51 -3.46 -24.66
C ASP A 113 -16.51 -3.17 -23.52
N PRO A 114 -15.22 -2.99 -23.81
CA PRO A 114 -14.19 -2.74 -22.79
C PRO A 114 -14.49 -1.53 -21.89
N SER A 115 -15.25 -0.54 -22.38
CA SER A 115 -15.66 0.61 -21.57
C SER A 115 -16.63 0.25 -20.45
N VAL A 116 -17.33 -0.89 -20.53
CA VAL A 116 -18.16 -1.41 -19.42
C VAL A 116 -17.29 -1.93 -18.28
N LEU A 117 -16.08 -2.40 -18.59
CA LEU A 117 -15.17 -3.01 -17.62
C LEU A 117 -14.14 -2.03 -17.09
N PHE A 118 -13.58 -1.22 -17.98
CA PHE A 118 -12.45 -0.34 -17.69
C PHE A 118 -12.82 1.15 -17.75
N GLY A 119 -14.06 1.48 -18.11
CA GLY A 119 -14.58 2.84 -18.06
C GLY A 119 -15.04 3.14 -16.64
N SER A 120 -14.24 3.90 -15.91
CA SER A 120 -14.61 4.41 -14.59
C SER A 120 -14.43 5.93 -14.53
N GLY A 121 -15.32 6.57 -13.78
CA GLY A 121 -15.30 8.00 -13.50
C GLY A 121 -14.36 8.31 -12.35
N ALA A 122 -13.07 8.47 -12.68
CA ALA A 122 -12.00 9.08 -11.89
C ALA A 122 -12.21 9.12 -10.35
N THR A 123 -11.75 8.08 -9.65
CA THR A 123 -11.59 8.08 -8.19
C THR A 123 -10.21 8.64 -7.84
N CYS A 124 -10.14 9.44 -6.76
CA CYS A 124 -8.98 10.26 -6.41
C CYS A 124 -8.52 9.92 -5.01
N ILE A 125 -7.30 9.45 -4.86
CA ILE A 125 -6.64 9.36 -3.57
C ILE A 125 -5.64 10.51 -3.52
N LEU A 126 -5.91 11.51 -2.70
CA LEU A 126 -4.88 12.40 -2.19
C LEU A 126 -4.75 12.06 -0.71
N ALA A 127 -4.08 10.95 -0.44
CA ALA A 127 -3.72 10.57 0.91
C ALA A 127 -2.74 11.59 1.55
N PRO A 128 -2.68 11.59 2.88
CA PRO A 128 -1.83 12.47 3.68
C PRO A 128 -0.35 12.17 3.46
N ASP A 129 0.41 13.15 2.97
CA ASP A 129 1.87 13.01 2.78
C ASP A 129 2.66 13.06 4.12
N VAL A 130 2.13 12.46 5.19
CA VAL A 130 2.72 12.48 6.55
C VAL A 130 2.79 11.11 7.24
N THR A 131 2.27 10.03 6.64
CA THR A 131 2.27 8.70 7.29
C THR A 131 2.60 7.56 6.34
N GLN A 132 3.85 7.38 5.96
CA GLN A 132 4.36 6.25 5.15
C GLN A 132 4.20 4.86 5.82
N GLY A 133 3.58 4.77 6.99
CA GLY A 133 3.60 3.56 7.79
C GLY A 133 5.01 3.23 8.29
N PRO A 134 5.17 2.18 9.10
CA PRO A 134 6.45 1.88 9.74
C PRO A 134 7.42 1.10 8.85
N TYR A 135 7.12 0.87 7.56
CA TYR A 135 7.78 -0.15 6.73
C TYR A 135 8.28 0.33 5.38
N TYR A 136 8.31 1.64 5.17
CA TYR A 136 8.98 2.22 4.01
C TYR A 136 10.49 1.97 4.07
N VAL A 137 11.08 1.50 2.98
CA VAL A 137 12.53 1.27 2.86
C VAL A 137 13.04 2.17 1.74
N SER A 138 14.11 2.93 1.99
CA SER A 138 14.76 3.71 0.93
C SER A 138 15.86 2.90 0.25
N GLY A 139 16.13 3.19 -1.03
CA GLY A 139 17.08 2.41 -1.85
C GLY A 139 16.45 1.21 -2.56
N GLU A 140 15.15 1.27 -2.84
CA GLU A 140 14.46 0.23 -3.62
C GLU A 140 14.89 0.23 -5.09
N LEU A 141 14.64 -0.90 -5.77
CA LEU A 141 15.06 -1.15 -7.15
C LEU A 141 13.99 -0.67 -8.14
N VAL A 142 14.44 -0.07 -9.24
CA VAL A 142 13.61 0.25 -10.40
C VAL A 142 13.33 -1.05 -11.17
N ARG A 143 12.13 -1.62 -10.98
CA ARG A 143 11.71 -2.88 -11.62
C ARG A 143 10.18 -3.01 -11.66
N GLU A 144 9.69 -3.65 -12.71
CA GLU A 144 8.25 -3.90 -12.91
C GLU A 144 7.79 -5.16 -12.16
N ASP A 145 8.54 -6.26 -12.26
CA ASP A 145 8.30 -7.48 -11.48
C ASP A 145 8.97 -7.37 -10.11
N ILE A 146 8.15 -7.33 -9.07
CA ILE A 146 8.57 -7.23 -7.67
C ILE A 146 8.38 -8.55 -6.90
N VAL A 147 7.92 -9.63 -7.53
CA VAL A 147 7.53 -10.89 -6.85
C VAL A 147 8.73 -11.59 -6.20
N GLU A 148 9.86 -11.62 -6.93
CA GLU A 148 11.02 -12.48 -6.64
C GLU A 148 10.59 -13.94 -6.37
N SER A 149 10.79 -14.44 -5.14
CA SER A 149 10.49 -15.81 -4.74
C SER A 149 9.16 -15.97 -3.99
N GLN A 150 8.38 -14.90 -3.83
CA GLN A 150 7.17 -14.93 -3.02
C GLN A 150 6.05 -15.70 -3.73
N ALA A 151 5.43 -16.62 -3.01
CA ALA A 151 4.26 -17.36 -3.49
C ALA A 151 2.97 -16.59 -3.15
N GLY A 152 2.04 -16.53 -4.11
CA GLY A 152 0.75 -15.88 -3.92
C GLY A 152 -0.11 -15.86 -5.18
N VAL A 153 -1.27 -15.23 -5.08
CA VAL A 153 -2.17 -14.96 -6.20
C VAL A 153 -1.53 -13.87 -7.05
N PRO A 154 -1.24 -14.09 -8.35
CA PRO A 154 -0.57 -13.06 -9.14
C PRO A 154 -1.45 -11.83 -9.34
N LEU A 155 -0.86 -10.65 -9.17
CA LEU A 155 -1.51 -9.35 -9.23
C LEU A 155 -0.77 -8.46 -10.22
N TYR A 156 -1.49 -7.87 -11.16
CA TYR A 156 -0.97 -6.96 -12.17
C TYR A 156 -1.61 -5.59 -11.99
N LEU A 157 -0.81 -4.54 -11.90
CA LEU A 157 -1.25 -3.21 -11.50
C LEU A 157 -1.14 -2.19 -12.64
N ASP A 158 -2.17 -1.34 -12.76
CA ASP A 158 -2.23 -0.16 -13.64
C ASP A 158 -2.61 1.05 -12.80
N ILE A 159 -1.61 1.83 -12.39
CA ILE A 159 -1.79 2.96 -11.47
C ILE A 159 -1.59 4.25 -12.26
N GLN A 160 -2.67 5.00 -12.43
CA GLN A 160 -2.71 6.21 -13.24
C GLN A 160 -2.48 7.45 -12.37
N LEU A 161 -1.42 8.20 -12.62
CA LEU A 161 -1.09 9.44 -11.92
C LEU A 161 -1.64 10.64 -12.68
N ILE A 162 -2.41 11.49 -12.00
CA ILE A 162 -3.02 12.70 -12.55
C ILE A 162 -2.67 13.89 -11.67
N ASP A 163 -2.20 14.97 -12.29
CA ASP A 163 -2.00 16.25 -11.60
C ASP A 163 -3.35 16.84 -11.18
N THR A 164 -3.54 17.06 -9.90
CA THR A 164 -4.77 17.64 -9.34
C THR A 164 -4.94 19.12 -9.67
N ASN A 165 -3.86 19.82 -9.98
CA ASN A 165 -3.88 21.23 -10.36
C ASN A 165 -4.24 21.43 -11.83
N THR A 166 -3.67 20.59 -12.70
CA THR A 166 -3.84 20.74 -14.15
C THR A 166 -4.85 19.76 -14.73
N CYS A 167 -5.15 18.63 -14.09
CA CYS A 167 -5.90 17.51 -14.64
C CYS A 167 -5.23 16.86 -15.86
N ASP A 168 -3.91 16.92 -15.90
CA ASP A 168 -3.09 16.32 -16.94
C ASP A 168 -2.40 15.07 -16.35
N PRO A 169 -2.14 14.02 -17.14
CA PRO A 169 -1.33 12.92 -16.68
C PRO A 169 0.08 13.38 -16.29
N LEU A 170 0.67 12.69 -15.33
CA LEU A 170 2.00 12.98 -14.81
C LEU A 170 3.00 11.94 -15.33
N PRO A 171 3.73 12.20 -16.43
CA PRO A 171 4.82 11.34 -16.87
C PRO A 171 6.08 11.53 -16.02
N ASP A 172 6.97 10.54 -16.05
CA ASP A 172 8.30 10.56 -15.44
C ASP A 172 8.30 10.79 -13.91
N ILE A 173 7.18 10.52 -13.25
CA ILE A 173 7.10 10.40 -11.79
C ILE A 173 7.48 9.00 -11.38
N TYR A 174 8.51 8.87 -10.54
CA TYR A 174 8.88 7.61 -9.90
C TYR A 174 7.95 7.34 -8.73
N MET A 175 7.39 6.12 -8.69
CA MET A 175 6.53 5.63 -7.64
C MET A 175 7.13 4.38 -7.00
N ASP A 176 7.34 4.43 -5.68
CA ASP A 176 7.61 3.26 -4.85
C ASP A 176 6.29 2.56 -4.55
N LEU A 177 6.32 1.23 -4.59
CA LEU A 177 5.22 0.37 -4.22
C LEU A 177 5.73 -0.75 -3.32
N TRP A 178 5.08 -0.92 -2.16
CA TRP A 178 5.40 -2.02 -1.26
C TRP A 178 4.17 -2.58 -0.54
N HIS A 179 4.23 -3.86 -0.22
CA HIS A 179 3.24 -4.53 0.62
C HIS A 179 3.82 -5.77 1.29
N CYS A 180 3.07 -6.34 2.24
CA CYS A 180 3.45 -7.60 2.87
C CYS A 180 3.22 -8.80 1.94
N ASN A 181 3.93 -9.90 2.18
CA ASN A 181 3.65 -11.16 1.53
C ASN A 181 2.32 -11.77 2.00
N ALA A 182 1.97 -12.93 1.45
CA ALA A 182 0.72 -13.63 1.72
C ALA A 182 0.46 -13.95 3.21
N THR A 183 1.52 -14.01 4.04
CA THR A 183 1.43 -14.28 5.49
C THR A 183 1.65 -13.04 6.35
N GLY A 184 1.67 -11.84 5.76
CA GLY A 184 1.74 -10.58 6.50
C GLY A 184 3.13 -10.18 6.97
N VAL A 185 4.19 -10.59 6.27
CA VAL A 185 5.58 -10.17 6.51
C VAL A 185 5.98 -9.14 5.46
N TYR A 186 6.63 -8.04 5.84
CA TYR A 186 7.30 -7.11 4.92
C TYR A 186 8.78 -7.45 4.80
N SER A 187 9.31 -7.45 3.58
CA SER A 187 10.74 -7.55 3.29
C SER A 187 11.50 -6.33 3.82
N GLY A 188 12.82 -6.43 3.96
CA GLY A 188 13.68 -5.29 4.28
C GLY A 188 13.46 -4.70 5.68
N ILE A 189 12.71 -5.39 6.55
CA ILE A 189 12.30 -4.89 7.88
C ILE A 189 12.44 -6.00 8.92
N ILE A 190 13.05 -5.66 10.06
CA ILE A 190 12.98 -6.47 11.29
C ILE A 190 12.32 -5.61 12.35
N ALA A 191 11.06 -5.88 12.63
CA ALA A 191 10.30 -5.19 13.65
C ALA A 191 9.30 -6.17 14.29
N GLY A 192 8.98 -5.98 15.57
CA GLY A 192 7.85 -6.70 16.14
C GLY A 192 6.57 -6.39 15.35
N GLY A 193 5.66 -7.36 15.23
CA GLY A 193 4.45 -7.19 14.43
C GLY A 193 4.65 -7.29 12.91
N ASN A 194 5.88 -7.41 12.40
CA ASN A 194 6.16 -7.65 10.97
C ASN A 194 5.92 -9.12 10.53
N GLY A 195 5.01 -9.83 11.20
CA GLY A 195 4.73 -11.26 10.95
C GLY A 195 5.82 -12.24 11.42
N ASP A 196 7.10 -11.97 11.16
CA ASP A 196 8.25 -12.77 11.62
C ASP A 196 9.44 -11.86 11.96
N SER A 197 9.59 -11.53 13.24
CA SER A 197 10.72 -10.73 13.71
C SER A 197 11.92 -11.60 14.11
N SER A 198 11.86 -12.92 13.94
CA SER A 198 12.94 -13.84 14.30
C SER A 198 13.91 -14.09 13.16
N ASP A 199 13.49 -13.80 11.92
CA ASP A 199 14.34 -13.81 10.74
C ASP A 199 15.17 -12.51 10.65
N GLU A 200 16.40 -12.57 11.16
CA GLU A 200 17.35 -11.46 11.07
C GLU A 200 17.90 -11.24 9.64
N ASP A 201 17.78 -12.22 8.75
CA ASP A 201 18.20 -12.07 7.36
C ASP A 201 17.16 -11.29 6.54
N ASN A 202 15.93 -11.15 7.04
CA ASN A 202 14.85 -10.43 6.36
C ASN A 202 15.19 -8.96 6.06
N ILE A 203 16.09 -8.33 6.83
CA ILE A 203 16.54 -6.96 6.54
C ILE A 203 17.19 -6.83 5.16
N ASN A 204 17.76 -7.92 4.62
CA ASN A 204 18.46 -7.94 3.34
C ASN A 204 17.54 -8.33 2.16
N THR A 205 16.25 -8.53 2.40
CA THR A 205 15.31 -8.95 1.36
C THR A 205 14.66 -7.75 0.68
N THR A 206 14.31 -7.92 -0.59
CA THR A 206 13.72 -6.85 -1.41
C THR A 206 12.38 -7.21 -2.03
N TRP A 207 11.89 -8.44 -1.89
CA TRP A 207 10.65 -8.87 -2.53
C TRP A 207 9.44 -7.99 -2.18
N LEU A 208 8.48 -7.87 -3.10
CA LEU A 208 7.25 -7.09 -3.00
C LEU A 208 7.49 -5.60 -2.71
N ARG A 209 8.62 -5.10 -3.23
CA ARG A 209 9.07 -3.71 -3.22
C ARG A 209 9.63 -3.33 -4.57
N GLY A 210 9.37 -2.12 -5.04
CA GLY A 210 9.98 -1.64 -6.26
C GLY A 210 9.52 -0.25 -6.67
N ILE A 211 10.28 0.30 -7.60
CA ILE A 211 10.07 1.65 -8.14
C ILE A 211 9.77 1.54 -9.63
N GLN A 212 8.81 2.31 -10.10
CA GLN A 212 8.55 2.46 -11.53
C GLN A 212 8.25 3.92 -11.87
N ALA A 213 8.78 4.37 -13.01
CA ALA A 213 8.43 5.66 -13.58
C ALA A 213 7.10 5.54 -14.31
N SER A 214 6.29 6.60 -14.22
CA SER A 214 5.07 6.74 -15.01
C SER A 214 5.39 7.03 -16.47
N ASP A 215 4.62 6.42 -17.38
CA ASP A 215 4.75 6.63 -18.82
C ASP A 215 4.16 7.97 -19.31
N GLU A 216 4.16 8.21 -20.63
CA GLU A 216 3.59 9.43 -21.25
C GLU A 216 2.11 9.65 -20.92
N ASP A 217 1.38 8.58 -20.62
CA ASP A 217 -0.01 8.63 -20.21
C ASP A 217 -0.15 8.73 -18.69
N GLY A 218 0.94 8.84 -17.94
CA GLY A 218 1.01 8.96 -16.49
C GLY A 218 0.85 7.63 -15.75
N VAL A 219 1.12 6.49 -16.40
CA VAL A 219 0.79 5.17 -15.88
C VAL A 219 2.01 4.46 -15.33
N VAL A 220 1.87 3.90 -14.14
CA VAL A 220 2.85 3.02 -13.50
C VAL A 220 2.33 1.58 -13.54
N HIS A 221 3.18 0.64 -13.93
CA HIS A 221 2.87 -0.79 -14.02
C HIS A 221 3.71 -1.60 -13.05
N PHE A 222 3.10 -2.58 -12.38
CA PHE A 222 3.82 -3.55 -11.54
C PHE A 222 3.24 -4.96 -11.73
N GLU A 223 4.11 -5.97 -11.68
CA GLU A 223 3.76 -7.38 -11.51
C GLU A 223 4.12 -7.81 -10.07
N SER A 224 3.14 -8.28 -9.31
CA SER A 224 3.28 -8.66 -7.90
C SER A 224 2.41 -9.87 -7.55
N ILE A 225 2.24 -10.15 -6.26
CA ILE A 225 1.17 -11.00 -5.72
C ILE A 225 0.16 -10.15 -4.94
N PHE A 226 -1.05 -10.66 -4.75
CA PHE A 226 -2.05 -10.03 -3.90
C PHE A 226 -1.50 -9.92 -2.46
N PRO A 227 -1.63 -8.77 -1.77
CA PRO A 227 -1.09 -8.59 -0.42
C PRO A 227 -1.81 -9.50 0.58
N GLY A 228 -1.06 -10.04 1.55
CA GLY A 228 -1.66 -10.69 2.71
C GLY A 228 -2.23 -9.68 3.70
N HIS A 229 -2.65 -10.18 4.87
CA HIS A 229 -3.01 -9.36 6.02
C HIS A 229 -2.01 -9.52 7.15
N TYR A 230 -1.92 -8.51 8.00
CA TYR A 230 -1.21 -8.57 9.27
C TYR A 230 -2.06 -7.95 10.38
N THR A 231 -1.70 -8.24 11.62
CA THR A 231 -2.53 -7.90 12.78
C THR A 231 -2.90 -6.41 12.81
N GLY A 232 -4.20 -6.12 12.89
CA GLY A 232 -4.74 -4.77 13.03
C GLY A 232 -4.94 -4.00 11.72
N ARG A 233 -4.64 -4.60 10.57
CA ARG A 233 -4.78 -3.97 9.25
C ARG A 233 -5.42 -4.91 8.23
N THR A 234 -6.29 -4.39 7.37
CA THR A 234 -6.82 -5.14 6.22
C THR A 234 -5.76 -5.26 5.11
N ALA A 235 -5.99 -6.07 4.07
CA ALA A 235 -5.06 -6.18 2.94
C ALA A 235 -4.95 -4.86 2.16
N HIS A 236 -3.73 -4.35 1.95
CA HIS A 236 -3.47 -3.07 1.30
C HIS A 236 -2.11 -3.04 0.60
N ILE A 237 -1.94 -2.06 -0.28
CA ILE A 237 -0.67 -1.72 -0.92
C ILE A 237 -0.33 -0.28 -0.59
N HIS A 238 0.92 -0.03 -0.19
CA HIS A 238 1.44 1.32 -0.02
C HIS A 238 2.00 1.85 -1.34
N ILE A 239 1.86 3.16 -1.53
CA ILE A 239 2.43 3.90 -2.65
C ILE A 239 3.08 5.18 -2.15
N LEU A 240 4.21 5.55 -2.75
CA LEU A 240 4.89 6.82 -2.52
C LEU A 240 5.41 7.35 -3.84
N THR A 241 5.24 8.63 -4.15
CA THR A 241 5.85 9.23 -5.35
C THR A 241 6.92 10.23 -5.01
N HIS A 242 7.93 10.32 -5.87
CA HIS A 242 9.05 11.24 -5.71
C HIS A 242 8.85 12.54 -6.51
N PRO A 243 9.49 13.66 -6.11
CA PRO A 243 9.49 14.90 -6.89
C PRO A 243 10.25 14.75 -8.22
N THR A 244 9.61 15.12 -9.35
CA THR A 244 10.14 14.92 -10.72
C THR A 244 11.53 15.50 -10.98
N ASN A 245 11.88 16.62 -10.33
CA ASN A 245 13.10 17.37 -10.62
C ASN A 245 14.31 16.95 -9.76
N GLU A 246 14.14 15.96 -8.88
CA GLU A 246 15.16 15.56 -7.90
C GLU A 246 15.50 14.07 -7.98
N THR A 247 14.75 13.31 -8.77
CA THR A 247 14.92 11.87 -8.93
C THR A 247 15.79 11.54 -10.14
N GLU A 248 16.96 10.97 -9.88
CA GLU A 248 17.85 10.42 -10.90
C GLU A 248 17.96 8.91 -10.74
N VAL A 249 17.84 8.14 -11.83
CA VAL A 249 18.12 6.71 -11.81
C VAL A 249 19.62 6.49 -11.82
N LEU A 250 20.11 5.75 -10.83
CA LEU A 250 21.50 5.42 -10.64
C LEU A 250 21.87 4.15 -11.42
N ALA A 251 23.16 3.96 -11.69
CA ALA A 251 23.67 2.84 -12.48
C ALA A 251 23.42 1.45 -11.86
N ASN A 252 23.19 1.40 -10.54
CA ASN A 252 22.82 0.20 -9.79
C ASN A 252 21.31 -0.13 -9.88
N GLY A 253 20.53 0.65 -10.63
CA GLY A 253 19.09 0.45 -10.77
C GLY A 253 18.26 0.94 -9.59
N THR A 254 18.80 1.80 -8.71
CA THR A 254 18.03 2.53 -7.69
C THR A 254 17.82 3.99 -8.11
N ILE A 255 17.15 4.79 -7.28
CA ILE A 255 17.05 6.25 -7.45
C ILE A 255 18.00 7.01 -6.49
N SER A 256 18.26 8.28 -6.78
CA SER A 256 18.98 9.22 -5.91
C SER A 256 18.28 9.43 -4.56
N GLY A 257 19.00 9.98 -3.58
CA GLY A 257 18.38 10.41 -2.32
C GLY A 257 18.20 9.32 -1.26
N LEU A 258 19.08 8.32 -1.21
CA LEU A 258 19.02 7.21 -0.22
C LEU A 258 18.81 7.67 1.24
N TYR A 259 19.49 8.75 1.66
CA TYR A 259 19.39 9.30 3.03
C TYR A 259 18.63 10.62 3.12
N THR A 260 18.12 11.10 1.98
CA THR A 260 17.43 12.38 1.83
C THR A 260 16.23 12.14 0.93
N THR A 261 15.40 11.16 1.28
CA THR A 261 14.27 10.78 0.44
C THR A 261 13.16 11.81 0.61
N HIS A 262 12.66 12.28 -0.53
CA HIS A 262 11.59 13.27 -0.59
C HIS A 262 10.37 12.66 -1.27
N SER A 263 9.18 13.07 -0.85
CA SER A 263 7.92 12.58 -1.39
C SER A 263 7.00 13.73 -1.82
N SER A 264 6.41 13.56 -3.00
CA SER A 264 5.29 14.36 -3.50
C SER A 264 3.93 13.78 -3.10
N TYR A 265 3.90 12.49 -2.73
CA TYR A 265 2.67 11.80 -2.34
C TYR A 265 2.94 10.54 -1.52
N VAL A 266 2.15 10.30 -0.46
CA VAL A 266 2.16 9.04 0.29
C VAL A 266 0.75 8.53 0.50
N GLY A 267 0.46 7.30 0.11
CA GLY A 267 -0.88 6.73 0.21
C GLY A 267 -0.93 5.22 0.37
N GLN A 268 -2.17 4.75 0.52
CA GLN A 268 -2.49 3.33 0.58
C GLN A 268 -3.67 3.06 -0.35
N THR A 269 -3.71 1.86 -0.91
CA THR A 269 -4.80 1.39 -1.76
C THR A 269 -5.31 0.06 -1.20
N PHE A 270 -6.62 -0.13 -1.33
CA PHE A 270 -7.34 -1.21 -0.67
C PHE A 270 -8.12 -2.04 -1.70
N PHE A 271 -8.66 -3.16 -1.23
CA PHE A 271 -9.42 -4.10 -2.05
C PHE A 271 -10.76 -4.39 -1.41
N ASP A 272 -11.75 -4.75 -2.24
CA ASP A 272 -13.06 -5.14 -1.75
C ASP A 272 -12.98 -6.34 -0.81
N GLN A 273 -13.81 -6.33 0.24
CA GLN A 273 -13.80 -7.38 1.26
C GLN A 273 -14.10 -8.77 0.67
N ASP A 274 -14.92 -8.84 -0.38
CA ASP A 274 -15.20 -10.09 -1.09
C ASP A 274 -13.98 -10.63 -1.83
N LEU A 275 -13.17 -9.74 -2.43
CA LEU A 275 -11.93 -10.12 -3.11
C LEU A 275 -10.92 -10.66 -2.10
N ILE A 276 -10.73 -9.93 -0.99
CA ILE A 276 -9.90 -10.38 0.13
C ILE A 276 -10.36 -11.76 0.60
N THR A 277 -11.66 -11.92 0.85
CA THR A 277 -12.24 -13.21 1.28
C THR A 277 -12.02 -14.34 0.27
N ALA A 278 -11.99 -14.04 -1.03
CA ALA A 278 -11.70 -15.04 -2.07
C ALA A 278 -10.22 -15.46 -2.06
N VAL A 279 -9.30 -14.49 -1.93
CA VAL A 279 -7.85 -14.73 -1.89
C VAL A 279 -7.43 -15.47 -0.62
N GLU A 280 -7.97 -15.10 0.54
CA GLU A 280 -7.67 -15.72 1.85
C GLU A 280 -7.96 -17.23 1.89
N LYS A 281 -8.82 -17.73 0.99
CA LYS A 281 -9.12 -19.17 0.87
C LYS A 281 -8.07 -19.95 0.08
N THR A 282 -7.13 -19.27 -0.57
CA THR A 282 -6.10 -19.90 -1.42
C THR A 282 -4.80 -20.14 -0.65
N THR A 283 -3.95 -21.03 -1.14
CA THR A 283 -2.59 -21.20 -0.60
C THR A 283 -1.66 -20.17 -1.24
N PRO A 284 -0.76 -19.50 -0.49
CA PRO A 284 -0.44 -19.72 0.92
C PRO A 284 -1.21 -18.84 1.92
N TYR A 285 -2.11 -17.96 1.48
CA TYR A 285 -2.88 -17.05 2.36
C TYR A 285 -3.62 -17.79 3.48
N SER A 286 -4.23 -18.93 3.16
CA SER A 286 -4.90 -19.82 4.13
C SER A 286 -4.00 -20.41 5.22
N THR A 287 -2.68 -20.24 5.12
CA THR A 287 -1.71 -20.62 6.16
C THR A 287 -1.36 -19.46 7.11
N ASN A 288 -1.80 -18.24 6.81
CA ASN A 288 -1.61 -17.09 7.66
C ASN A 288 -2.38 -17.28 8.99
N THR A 289 -1.67 -17.23 10.11
CA THR A 289 -2.23 -17.42 11.45
C THR A 289 -2.46 -16.11 12.19
N GLN A 290 -2.12 -14.97 11.56
CA GLN A 290 -2.39 -13.66 12.12
C GLN A 290 -3.90 -13.39 12.21
N GLN A 291 -4.29 -12.47 13.10
CA GLN A 291 -5.70 -12.10 13.22
C GLN A 291 -6.10 -11.25 12.01
N LEU A 292 -7.00 -11.80 11.19
CA LEU A 292 -7.62 -11.05 10.08
C LEU A 292 -8.39 -9.85 10.63
N THR A 293 -8.05 -8.67 10.13
CA THR A 293 -8.80 -7.42 10.34
C THR A 293 -9.59 -7.14 9.06
N THR A 294 -10.91 -7.06 9.17
CA THR A 294 -11.75 -6.75 8.00
C THR A 294 -11.67 -5.27 7.61
N ASN A 295 -12.10 -4.92 6.40
CA ASN A 295 -12.18 -3.53 5.96
C ASN A 295 -13.00 -2.66 6.93
N ALA A 296 -14.07 -3.24 7.49
CA ALA A 296 -14.95 -2.58 8.46
C ALA A 296 -14.26 -2.25 9.80
N GLU A 297 -13.20 -2.97 10.13
CA GLU A 297 -12.47 -2.88 11.39
C GLU A 297 -11.15 -2.09 11.25
N ASP A 298 -10.68 -1.84 10.03
CA ASP A 298 -9.47 -1.08 9.76
C ASP A 298 -9.73 0.42 9.91
N GLY A 299 -9.15 1.03 10.95
CA GLY A 299 -9.33 2.44 11.27
C GLY A 299 -8.68 3.41 10.28
N ILE A 300 -7.63 2.99 9.56
CA ILE A 300 -6.99 3.80 8.51
C ILE A 300 -7.92 3.84 7.31
N LEU A 301 -8.38 2.68 6.83
CA LEU A 301 -9.32 2.60 5.73
C LEU A 301 -10.61 3.36 6.06
N ALA A 302 -11.14 3.20 7.27
CA ALA A 302 -12.33 3.92 7.69
C ALA A 302 -12.17 5.44 7.58
N GLY A 303 -11.04 5.98 8.03
CA GLY A 303 -10.76 7.42 7.93
C GLY A 303 -10.52 7.91 6.50
N GLU A 304 -9.89 7.09 5.65
CA GLU A 304 -9.67 7.45 4.25
C GLU A 304 -10.97 7.47 3.45
N ALA A 305 -11.79 6.42 3.60
CA ALA A 305 -13.04 6.27 2.87
C ALA A 305 -14.13 7.31 3.25
N GLU A 306 -13.96 8.05 4.35
CA GLU A 306 -14.81 9.21 4.64
C GLU A 306 -14.70 10.31 3.57
N THR A 307 -13.57 10.37 2.86
CA THR A 307 -13.23 11.52 1.99
C THR A 307 -12.89 11.13 0.56
N ILE A 308 -12.30 9.94 0.37
CA ILE A 308 -11.80 9.46 -0.91
C ILE A 308 -12.32 8.04 -1.18
N ASP A 309 -12.15 7.55 -2.41
CA ASP A 309 -12.37 6.13 -2.73
C ASP A 309 -11.01 5.47 -2.96
N PRO A 310 -10.46 4.76 -1.95
CA PRO A 310 -9.12 4.20 -2.04
C PRO A 310 -9.10 2.75 -2.56
N PHE A 311 -10.22 2.24 -3.07
CA PHE A 311 -10.34 0.87 -3.53
C PHE A 311 -9.90 0.70 -4.98
N MET A 312 -9.07 -0.31 -5.21
CA MET A 312 -8.68 -0.75 -6.55
C MET A 312 -9.90 -1.31 -7.29
N GLU A 313 -10.04 -0.89 -8.54
CA GLU A 313 -10.87 -1.59 -9.52
C GLU A 313 -10.14 -2.87 -9.96
N TYR A 314 -10.86 -3.92 -10.34
CA TYR A 314 -10.21 -5.16 -10.75
C TYR A 314 -11.07 -6.03 -11.68
N VAL A 315 -10.41 -6.98 -12.35
CA VAL A 315 -11.01 -8.13 -13.04
C VAL A 315 -10.18 -9.38 -12.78
N TYR A 316 -10.83 -10.55 -12.84
CA TYR A 316 -10.10 -11.82 -12.84
C TYR A 316 -9.56 -12.14 -14.23
N LEU A 317 -8.34 -12.65 -14.27
CA LEU A 317 -7.72 -13.11 -15.50
C LEU A 317 -8.34 -14.41 -15.99
N GLY A 318 -8.77 -15.31 -15.09
CA GLY A 318 -9.44 -16.56 -15.42
C GLY A 318 -10.72 -16.77 -14.61
N ASP A 319 -11.00 -18.02 -14.24
CA ASP A 319 -12.26 -18.43 -13.61
C ASP A 319 -12.30 -18.09 -12.12
N ASP A 320 -11.13 -18.06 -11.48
CA ASP A 320 -10.98 -17.66 -10.08
C ASP A 320 -9.69 -16.85 -9.84
N VAL A 321 -9.52 -16.38 -8.60
CA VAL A 321 -8.40 -15.50 -8.22
C VAL A 321 -7.02 -16.14 -8.46
N SER A 322 -6.88 -17.46 -8.43
CA SER A 322 -5.59 -18.14 -8.65
C SER A 322 -5.05 -17.99 -10.07
N ASP A 323 -5.93 -17.76 -11.05
CA ASP A 323 -5.58 -17.42 -12.43
C ASP A 323 -5.02 -16.00 -12.57
N GLY A 324 -5.09 -15.21 -11.50
CA GLY A 324 -4.54 -13.86 -11.37
C GLY A 324 -5.58 -12.76 -11.46
N ILE A 325 -5.16 -11.58 -10.99
CA ILE A 325 -6.00 -10.39 -10.89
C ILE A 325 -5.31 -9.27 -11.66
N PHE A 326 -6.06 -8.57 -12.51
CA PHE A 326 -5.63 -7.29 -13.07
C PHE A 326 -6.39 -6.18 -12.36
N ALA A 327 -5.67 -5.29 -11.68
CA ALA A 327 -6.22 -4.23 -10.86
C ALA A 327 -5.72 -2.85 -11.30
N TRP A 328 -6.56 -1.83 -11.15
CA TRP A 328 -6.23 -0.47 -11.55
C TRP A 328 -6.86 0.58 -10.66
N ILE A 329 -6.24 1.76 -10.64
CA ILE A 329 -6.75 2.93 -9.93
C ILE A 329 -6.20 4.21 -10.56
N SER A 330 -6.86 5.34 -10.30
CA SER A 330 -6.31 6.67 -10.57
C SER A 330 -5.97 7.37 -9.27
N VAL A 331 -4.81 8.01 -9.21
CA VAL A 331 -4.29 8.71 -8.05
C VAL A 331 -4.08 10.17 -8.44
N GLY A 332 -4.73 11.06 -7.69
CA GLY A 332 -4.59 12.49 -7.88
C GLY A 332 -3.43 12.99 -7.03
N ILE A 333 -2.39 13.53 -7.66
CA ILE A 333 -1.19 14.02 -6.99
C ILE A 333 -1.09 15.53 -7.18
N ASP A 334 -0.59 16.24 -6.18
CA ASP A 334 -0.08 17.60 -6.35
C ASP A 334 1.45 17.52 -6.50
N PRO A 335 2.00 17.54 -7.72
CA PRO A 335 3.42 17.34 -7.96
C PRO A 335 4.29 18.48 -7.43
N THR A 336 3.67 19.57 -6.94
CA THR A 336 4.38 20.68 -6.30
C THR A 336 4.71 20.40 -4.84
N LYS A 337 4.18 19.30 -4.27
CA LYS A 337 4.54 18.85 -2.93
C LYS A 337 5.90 18.19 -2.93
N ASP A 338 6.65 18.51 -1.89
CA ASP A 338 7.96 17.99 -1.60
C ASP A 338 8.13 18.03 -0.08
N ARG A 339 8.37 16.86 0.51
CA ARG A 339 8.51 16.66 1.95
C ARG A 339 9.50 15.57 2.25
N ASP A 340 10.25 15.76 3.33
CA ASP A 340 11.13 14.74 3.88
C ASP A 340 10.35 13.49 4.28
N VAL A 341 10.90 12.33 3.95
CA VAL A 341 10.40 11.03 4.39
C VAL A 341 11.44 10.39 5.30
N THR A 342 10.99 9.83 6.41
CA THR A 342 11.87 9.06 7.32
C THR A 342 11.67 7.57 7.06
N PRO A 343 12.52 6.91 6.27
CA PRO A 343 12.37 5.48 6.01
C PRO A 343 12.65 4.66 7.27
N ALA A 344 12.07 3.47 7.36
CA ALA A 344 12.29 2.52 8.44
C ALA A 344 13.61 1.78 8.31
N ALA A 345 14.08 1.56 7.08
CA ALA A 345 15.38 1.00 6.79
C ALA A 345 15.92 1.54 5.46
N TYR A 346 17.21 1.29 5.21
CA TYR A 346 17.91 1.61 3.98
C TYR A 346 18.40 0.32 3.35
N ASN A 347 18.11 0.12 2.07
CA ASN A 347 18.74 -0.91 1.25
C ASN A 347 20.02 -0.32 0.64
N THR A 348 21.18 -0.71 1.16
CA THR A 348 22.48 -0.17 0.76
C THR A 348 23.25 -1.17 -0.10
N GLU A 349 24.39 -0.77 -0.66
CA GLU A 349 25.28 -1.69 -1.39
C GLU A 349 25.83 -2.82 -0.50
N ASP A 350 25.90 -2.61 0.81
CA ASP A 350 26.37 -3.57 1.81
C ASP A 350 25.23 -4.38 2.44
N GLY A 351 23.98 -4.18 1.98
CA GLY A 351 22.78 -4.83 2.51
C GLY A 351 21.85 -3.87 3.28
N GLY A 352 20.87 -4.44 3.96
CA GLY A 352 19.83 -3.71 4.66
C GLY A 352 20.28 -3.15 6.01
N VAL A 353 19.94 -1.90 6.28
CA VAL A 353 20.30 -1.17 7.52
C VAL A 353 19.06 -0.54 8.13
N ALA A 354 18.70 -0.94 9.35
CA ALA A 354 17.59 -0.33 10.07
C ALA A 354 17.86 1.16 10.39
N ASN A 355 16.86 2.01 10.23
CA ASN A 355 16.93 3.42 10.59
C ASN A 355 16.51 3.62 12.04
N ALA A 356 17.47 3.93 12.92
CA ALA A 356 17.22 4.20 14.34
C ALA A 356 16.30 5.41 14.59
N ASN A 357 16.17 6.32 13.62
CA ASN A 357 15.34 7.53 13.74
C ASN A 357 13.89 7.32 13.30
N SER A 358 13.53 6.14 12.77
CA SER A 358 12.22 5.87 12.18
C SER A 358 11.08 5.63 13.17
N GLY A 359 11.40 5.40 14.45
CA GLY A 359 10.39 5.03 15.46
C GLY A 359 9.79 3.62 15.30
N ALA A 360 10.06 2.92 14.20
CA ALA A 360 9.62 1.54 13.93
C ALA A 360 10.40 0.47 14.74
N GLY A 361 11.52 0.87 15.35
CA GLY A 361 12.41 -0.01 16.11
C GLY A 361 11.99 -0.18 17.57
N GLY A 362 11.00 -1.03 17.84
CA GLY A 362 10.79 -1.58 19.18
C GLY A 362 11.70 -2.80 19.42
N GLY A 363 12.97 -2.62 19.80
CA GLY A 363 13.83 -3.75 20.17
C GLY A 363 15.29 -3.43 20.52
N SER A 364 15.63 -3.55 21.81
CA SER A 364 16.96 -3.63 22.43
C SER A 364 18.01 -2.59 22.02
N GLY A 365 18.00 -1.44 22.70
CA GLY A 365 19.18 -0.59 22.82
C GLY A 365 20.31 -1.35 23.53
N GLY A 366 21.24 -1.91 22.76
CA GLY A 366 22.59 -2.17 23.24
C GLY A 366 23.30 -0.82 23.46
N PRO A 367 24.00 -0.62 24.58
CA PRO A 367 24.68 0.65 24.82
C PRO A 367 25.73 0.91 23.72
N PRO A 368 25.89 2.16 23.28
CA PRO A 368 26.82 2.50 22.21
C PRO A 368 28.26 2.11 22.59
N PRO A 369 29.07 1.57 21.66
CA PRO A 369 30.44 1.24 21.95
C PRO A 369 31.29 2.51 22.05
N GLY A 370 31.91 2.72 23.22
CA GLY A 370 33.20 3.40 23.33
C GLY A 370 33.18 4.89 23.67
N ALA A 371 33.06 5.19 24.97
CA ALA A 371 33.88 6.24 25.56
C ALA A 371 34.93 5.55 26.44
N SER A 372 36.08 5.22 25.84
CA SER A 372 37.27 4.75 26.53
C SER A 372 37.82 5.87 27.42
N GLY A 373 37.39 5.86 28.68
CA GLY A 373 37.97 6.70 29.73
C GLY A 373 39.44 6.33 29.96
N SER A 374 40.35 7.19 29.51
CA SER A 374 41.73 7.19 30.02
C SER A 374 41.75 7.60 31.50
N PRO A 375 42.61 7.00 32.34
CA PRO A 375 42.66 7.32 33.76
C PRO A 375 43.39 8.66 33.97
N GLY A 376 42.61 9.70 34.27
CA GLY A 376 43.10 11.01 34.68
C GLY A 376 43.64 11.01 36.12
N ALA A 377 44.80 11.63 36.28
CA ALA A 377 45.64 11.66 37.47
C ALA A 377 44.98 12.26 38.74
N ARG A 378 45.42 11.75 39.89
CA ARG A 378 45.15 12.30 41.23
C ARG A 378 45.71 13.73 41.38
N PRO A 379 44.99 14.67 42.00
CA PRO A 379 45.60 15.90 42.51
C PRO A 379 46.09 15.70 43.94
N THR A 380 47.38 16.00 44.15
CA THR A 380 48.00 16.29 45.43
C THR A 380 47.38 17.56 46.02
N ARG A 381 46.98 17.53 47.29
CA ARG A 381 46.72 18.73 48.09
C ARG A 381 47.79 18.85 49.16
N LEU A 382 48.57 19.92 49.05
CA LEU A 382 49.41 20.47 50.11
C LEU A 382 48.54 21.33 51.04
N VAL A 383 48.95 21.33 52.30
CA VAL A 383 48.48 22.05 53.50
C VAL A 383 47.24 21.47 54.18
#